data_AF-A0A6B0SN67-F1
#
_entry.id   AF-A0A6B0SN67-F1
#
_cell.length_a   1.000
_cell.length_b   1.000
_cell.length_c   1.000
_cell.angle_alpha   90.00
_cell.angle_beta   90.00
_cell.angle_gamma   90.00
#
_symmetry.space_group_name_H-M   'P 1'
#
loop_
_entity.id
_entity.type
_entity.pdbx_description
1 polymer ?
#
loop_
_entity_poly.entity_id
_entity_poly.type
_entity_poly.pdbx_seq_one_letter_code
_entity_poly.pdbx_strand_id
1 'polypeptide(L)' 'MADVQNPYDSDESAVKVTVWLLAGLGALNWGLMELADLNLVTELVGTGAAGAIYIAIGAAGGLSLAGNFGLDVLGGDE' A
#
# COMPACT_ATOMS: atom_id res chain seq x y z
N MET A 1 22.80 5.50 -27.57
CA MET A 1 21.98 6.15 -26.53
C MET A 1 21.98 5.17 -25.38
N ALA A 2 22.52 5.54 -24.21
CA ALA A 2 22.43 4.66 -23.05
C ALA A 2 20.98 4.74 -22.55
N ASP A 3 20.28 3.61 -22.53
CA ASP A 3 19.04 3.52 -21.77
C ASP A 3 19.38 3.88 -20.33
N VAL A 4 18.88 5.02 -19.88
CA VAL A 4 18.85 5.32 -18.45
C VAL A 4 17.87 4.32 -17.88
N GLN A 5 18.37 3.23 -17.32
CA GLN A 5 17.56 2.25 -16.60
C GLN A 5 16.79 3.00 -15.52
N ASN A 6 15.51 3.25 -15.79
CA ASN A 6 14.59 3.73 -14.79
C ASN A 6 14.37 2.56 -13.83
N PRO A 7 14.73 2.66 -12.54
CA PRO A 7 14.52 1.56 -11.59
C PRO A 7 13.03 1.22 -11.37
N TYR A 8 12.12 1.97 -12.00
CA TYR A 8 10.67 1.75 -12.02
C TYR A 8 10.15 1.14 -13.34
N ASP A 9 11.03 0.75 -14.28
CA ASP A 9 10.65 0.26 -15.62
C ASP A 9 10.18 -1.21 -15.63
N SER A 10 10.26 -1.91 -14.50
CA SER A 10 9.66 -3.23 -14.31
C SER A 10 8.38 -3.14 -13.49
N ASP A 11 7.25 -3.64 -14.01
CA ASP A 11 5.94 -3.61 -13.34
C ASP A 11 5.99 -4.14 -11.89
N GLU A 12 6.87 -5.11 -11.64
CA GLU A 12 7.09 -5.70 -10.32
C GLU A 12 7.59 -4.68 -9.27
N SER A 13 8.46 -3.75 -9.68
CA SER A 13 8.98 -2.70 -8.80
C SER A 13 7.91 -1.65 -8.48
N ALA A 14 7.09 -1.29 -9.46
CA ALA A 14 5.98 -0.35 -9.28
C ALA A 14 4.89 -0.91 -8.35
N VAL A 15 4.57 -2.20 -8.48
CA VAL A 15 3.62 -2.88 -7.59
C VAL A 15 4.14 -2.91 -6.15
N LYS A 16 5.41 -3.29 -5.92
CA LYS A 16 6.02 -3.30 -4.59
C LYS A 16 6.00 -1.91 -3.93
N VAL A 17 6.32 -0.87 -4.69
CA VAL A 17 6.26 0.53 -4.21
C VAL A 17 4.83 0.95 -3.88
N THR A 18 3.87 0.58 -4.72
CA THR A 18 2.44 0.89 -4.49
C THR A 18 1.92 0.21 -3.23
N VAL A 19 2.24 -1.07 -3.03
CA VAL A 19 1.87 -1.83 -1.83
C VAL A 19 2.47 -1.19 -0.57
N TRP A 20 3.75 -0.82 -0.60
CA TRP A 20 4.41 -0.17 0.53
C TRP A 20 3.78 1.19 0.87
N LEU A 21 3.49 2.02 -0.14
CA LEU A 21 2.83 3.31 0.07
C LEU A 21 1.42 3.16 0.65
N LEU A 22 0.61 2.25 0.12
CA LEU A 22 -0.75 2.01 0.62
C LEU A 22 -0.75 1.50 2.07
N ALA A 23 0.15 0.57 2.40
CA ALA A 23 0.31 0.09 3.76
C ALA A 23 0.76 1.21 4.71
N GLY A 24 1.71 2.04 4.29
CA GLY A 24 2.20 3.19 5.06
C GLY A 24 1.12 4.26 5.30
N LEU A 25 0.34 4.60 4.27
CA LEU A 25 -0.80 5.52 4.39
C LEU A 25 -1.86 4.98 5.34
N GLY A 26 -2.11 3.67 5.31
CA GLY A 26 -2.99 3.00 6.26
C GLY A 26 -2.54 3.13 7.70
N ALA A 27 -1.27 2.81 7.96
CA ALA A 27 -0.68 2.92 9.29
C ALA A 27 -0.70 4.36 9.81
N LEU A 28 -0.42 5.34 8.93
CA LEU A 28 -0.50 6.77 9.27
C LEU A 28 -1.93 7.19 9.63
N ASN A 29 -2.91 6.81 8.81
CA ASN A 29 -4.32 7.11 9.08
C ASN A 29 -4.79 6.48 10.40
N TRP A 30 -4.34 5.25 10.71
CA TRP A 30 -4.66 4.61 11.98
C TRP A 30 -4.01 5.33 13.18
N GLY A 31 -2.74 5.73 13.05
CA GLY A 31 -2.05 6.50 14.09
C GLY A 31 -2.70 7.86 14.36
N LEU A 32 -3.18 8.55 13.32
CA LEU A 32 -3.92 9.81 13.45
C LEU A 32 -5.29 9.63 14.11
N MET A 33 -5.96 8.52 13.82
CA MET A 33 -7.25 8.19 14.42
C MET A 33 -7.12 7.99 15.92
N GLU A 34 -6.08 7.30 16.39
CA GLU A 34 -5.86 7.07 17.82
C GLU A 34 -5.29 8.30 18.55
N LEU A 35 -4.45 9.10 17.88
CA LEU A 35 -3.79 10.26 18.52
C LEU A 35 -4.70 11.49 18.59
N ALA A 36 -5.55 11.69 17.59
CA ALA A 36 -6.26 12.95 17.37
C ALA A 36 -7.74 12.78 16.96
N ASP A 37 -8.29 11.55 17.04
CA ASP A 37 -9.65 11.21 16.57
C ASP A 37 -9.89 11.61 15.10
N LEU A 38 -8.82 11.70 14.30
CA LEU A 38 -8.87 12.20 12.93
C LEU A 38 -8.73 11.06 11.93
N ASN A 39 -9.77 10.90 11.10
CA ASN A 39 -9.83 9.89 10.06
C ASN A 39 -9.65 10.54 8.68
N LEU A 40 -8.40 10.63 8.22
CA LEU A 40 -8.04 11.26 6.94
C LEU A 40 -8.80 10.66 5.75
N VAL A 41 -9.03 9.34 5.77
CA VAL A 41 -9.76 8.66 4.70
C VAL A 41 -11.19 9.19 4.63
N THR A 42 -11.92 9.23 5.74
CA THR A 42 -13.30 9.74 5.73
C THR A 42 -13.37 11.25 5.49
N GLU A 43 -12.36 12.00 5.93
CA GLU A 43 -12.26 13.44 5.67
C GLU A 43 -12.02 13.75 4.19
N LEU A 44 -11.17 12.98 3.51
CA LEU A 44 -10.79 13.24 2.13
C LEU A 44 -11.81 12.73 1.11
N VAL A 45 -12.33 11.51 1.31
CA VAL A 45 -13.19 10.84 0.32
C VAL A 45 -14.63 10.64 0.78
N GLY A 46 -14.95 11.06 2.01
CA GLY A 46 -16.26 10.83 2.61
C GLY A 46 -16.47 9.39 3.06
N THR A 47 -17.53 9.17 3.84
CA THR A 47 -17.85 7.85 4.43
C THR A 47 -18.27 6.81 3.39
N GLY A 48 -18.85 7.23 2.26
CA GLY A 48 -19.34 6.33 1.22
C GLY A 48 -18.24 5.59 0.45
N ALA A 49 -17.06 6.19 0.30
CA ALA A 49 -15.91 5.60 -0.40
C ALA A 49 -14.83 5.05 0.55
N ALA A 50 -14.87 5.43 1.83
CA ALA A 50 -13.87 5.04 2.82
C ALA A 50 -13.67 3.52 2.92
N GLY A 51 -14.76 2.75 2.86
CA GLY A 51 -14.69 1.29 2.93
C GLY A 51 -13.81 0.65 1.85
N ALA A 52 -13.90 1.14 0.61
CA ALA A 52 -13.08 0.63 -0.50
C ALA A 52 -11.59 0.95 -0.30
N ILE A 53 -11.28 2.14 0.23
CA ILE A 53 -9.90 2.54 0.54
C ILE A 53 -9.32 1.68 1.66
N TYR A 54 -10.10 1.42 2.71
CA TYR A 54 -9.66 0.54 3.79
C TYR A 54 -9.40 -0.90 3.32
N ILE A 55 -10.21 -1.42 2.38
CA ILE A 55 -9.97 -2.73 1.77
C ILE A 55 -8.66 -2.74 0.99
N ALA A 56 -8.39 -1.72 0.17
CA ALA A 56 -7.14 -1.62 -0.58
C ALA A 56 -5.91 -1.52 0.33
N ILE A 57 -5.99 -0.73 1.40
CA ILE A 57 -4.95 -0.60 2.42
C ILE A 57 -4.73 -1.93 3.15
N GLY A 58 -5.81 -2.60 3.56
CA GLY A 58 -5.74 -3.89 4.25
C GLY A 58 -5.13 -4.99 3.37
N ALA A 59 -5.51 -5.04 2.09
CA ALA A 59 -4.92 -5.95 1.12
C ALA A 59 -3.42 -5.66 0.92
N ALA A 60 -3.04 -4.38 0.78
CA ALA A 60 -1.64 -3.99 0.65
C ALA A 60 -0.82 -4.35 1.91
N GLY A 61 -1.36 -4.10 3.10
CA GLY A 61 -0.74 -4.51 4.36
C GLY A 61 -0.55 -6.03 4.43
N GLY A 62 -1.58 -6.81 4.09
CA GLY A 62 -1.53 -8.27 4.05
C GLY A 62 -0.49 -8.80 3.07
N LEU A 63 -0.42 -8.23 1.87
CA LEU A 63 0.58 -8.58 0.84
C LEU A 63 2.01 -8.24 1.29
N SER A 64 2.19 -7.08 1.94
CA SER A 64 3.50 -6.70 2.50
C SER A 64 3.93 -7.64 3.62
N LEU A 65 3.01 -8.04 4.50
CA LEU A 65 3.26 -9.05 5.53
C LEU A 65 3.60 -10.40 4.91
N ALA A 66 2.84 -10.86 3.91
CA ALA A 66 3.09 -12.11 3.22
C ALA A 66 4.51 -12.15 2.61
N GLY A 67 4.92 -11.08 1.92
CA GLY A 67 6.28 -10.97 1.39
C GLY A 67 7.37 -11.04 2.47
N ASN A 68 7.15 -10.45 3.65
CA ASN A 68 8.09 -10.55 4.78
C ASN A 68 8.18 -11.98 5.36
N PHE A 69 7.11 -12.78 5.26
CA PHE A 69 7.09 -14.18 5.68
C PHE A 69 7.59 -15.15 4.60
N GLY A 70 8.04 -14.64 3.45
CA GLY A 70 8.45 -15.46 2.31
C GLY A 70 7.28 -16.11 1.55
N LEU A 71 6.05 -15.63 1.78
CA LEU A 71 4.89 -15.96 0.95
C LEU A 71 4.86 -14.98 -0.22
N ASP A 72 5.41 -15.40 -1.36
CA ASP A 72 5.33 -14.61 -2.58
C ASP A 72 3.95 -14.73 -3.22
N VAL A 73 3.03 -13.87 -2.75
CA VAL A 73 1.64 -13.82 -3.23
C VAL A 73 1.51 -12.99 -4.51
N LEU A 74 2.56 -12.24 -4.89
CA LEU A 74 2.54 -11.31 -6.02
C LEU A 74 3.30 -11.81 -7.25
N GLY A 75 4.00 -12.93 -7.13
CA GLY A 75 4.69 -13.61 -8.22
C GLY A 75 6.18 -13.65 -7.97
N GLY A 76 6.62 -14.78 -7.42
CA GLY A 76 8.01 -15.21 -7.39
C GLY A 76 8.02 -16.72 -7.59
N ASP A 77 8.15 -17.14 -8.85
CA ASP A 77 8.90 -18.37 -9.12
C ASP A 77 10.38 -18.05 -8.90
N GLU A 78 11.02 -18.96 -8.17
CA GLU A 78 12.46 -19.25 -7.99
C GLU A 78 13.51 -18.36 -8.69
#